data_AF-A0A2E0YVX1-F1
#
_entry.id   AF-A0A2E0YVX1-F1
#
_cell.length_a   1.000
_cell.length_b   1.000
_cell.length_c   1.000
_cell.angle_alpha   90.00
_cell.angle_beta   90.00
_cell.angle_gamma   90.00
#
_symmetry.space_group_name_H-M   'P 1'
#
loop_
_entity.id
_entity.type
_entity.pdbx_description
1 polymer ?
#
loop_
_entity_poly.entity_id
_entity_poly.type
_entity_poly.pdbx_seq_one_letter_code
_entity_poly.pdbx_strand_id
1 'polypeptide(L)'
;MSLVESASAFLLKVLPSGAFLRVRNAYLSARTKAAPLIRRLYGTYDTAQLIAEIDARIDDDWQVLMVHSSLNGLAPTYTGNAMELLKALIEYVGPQRTLVMPAFNFGEYGGDGARARLKKEPRFDLRRTPSTMGLLTELFRRSRGVVQSRHPLYRVAALGPLAQELVAGHERAPSGLGPDTPFDYMARCNAQIVGLGKTFQVMTQVHQVEGLLGEDWPAPTRQLAEVPVTVVDRDADVPMVLGGLQQQWDFNIWKLRELLSGQELREWTFHNCPMFAARAGTVTDALVAAARRGFVLYDS
;
A
#
# COMPACT_ATOMS: atom_id res chain seq x y z
N MET A 1 -5.22 -6.67 19.13
CA MET A 1 -5.52 -7.60 18.03
C MET A 1 -7.01 -7.85 18.00
N SER A 2 -7.69 -7.59 16.88
CA SER A 2 -8.99 -8.22 16.63
C SER A 2 -8.72 -9.65 16.19
N LEU A 3 -9.27 -10.65 16.89
CA LEU A 3 -9.22 -12.08 16.53
C LEU A 3 -9.59 -12.34 15.05
N VAL A 4 -10.31 -11.41 14.43
CA VAL A 4 -10.82 -11.53 13.07
C VAL A 4 -9.80 -11.17 11.98
N GLU A 5 -8.80 -10.35 12.28
CA GLU A 5 -7.76 -9.98 11.31
C GLU A 5 -6.72 -11.09 11.15
N SER A 6 -6.32 -11.71 12.28
CA SER A 6 -5.51 -12.94 12.27
C SER A 6 -6.24 -14.10 11.59
N ALA A 7 -7.56 -14.22 11.82
CA ALA A 7 -8.40 -15.19 11.12
C ALA A 7 -8.47 -14.90 9.61
N SER A 8 -8.61 -13.64 9.17
CA SER A 8 -8.67 -13.30 7.74
C SER A 8 -7.36 -13.62 7.00
N ALA A 9 -6.20 -13.35 7.61
CA ALA A 9 -4.90 -13.69 7.04
C ALA A 9 -4.68 -15.22 6.95
N PHE A 10 -5.14 -15.97 7.96
CA PHE A 10 -5.12 -17.43 7.95
C PHE A 10 -6.11 -18.02 6.91
N LEU A 11 -7.33 -17.47 6.83
CA LEU A 11 -8.35 -17.87 5.87
C LEU A 11 -7.93 -17.59 4.41
N LEU A 12 -7.11 -16.55 4.17
CA LEU A 12 -6.50 -16.27 2.87
C LEU A 12 -5.50 -17.36 2.43
N LYS A 13 -4.79 -18.00 3.36
CA LYS A 13 -3.86 -19.10 3.05
C LYS A 13 -4.55 -20.45 2.82
N VAL A 14 -5.72 -20.68 3.42
CA VAL A 14 -6.31 -22.03 3.54
C VAL A 14 -7.58 -22.23 2.69
N LEU A 15 -8.31 -21.17 2.33
CA LEU A 15 -9.58 -21.32 1.64
C LEU A 15 -9.48 -21.11 0.12
N PRO A 16 -10.16 -21.95 -0.70
CA PRO A 16 -10.38 -21.65 -2.12
C PRO A 16 -10.99 -20.26 -2.30
N SER A 17 -10.65 -19.55 -3.38
CA SER A 17 -11.05 -18.15 -3.63
C SER A 17 -12.56 -17.90 -3.46
N GLY A 18 -13.42 -18.81 -3.92
CA GLY A 18 -14.87 -18.73 -3.74
C GLY A 18 -15.37 -18.93 -2.30
N ALA A 19 -14.62 -19.65 -1.46
CA ALA A 19 -14.93 -19.79 -0.03
C ALA A 19 -14.48 -18.55 0.76
N PHE A 20 -13.32 -17.97 0.41
CA PHE A 20 -12.85 -16.72 1.01
C PHE A 20 -13.84 -15.56 0.81
N LEU A 21 -14.32 -15.34 -0.42
CA LEU A 21 -15.27 -14.25 -0.70
C LEU A 21 -16.55 -14.40 0.11
N ARG A 22 -17.06 -15.63 0.28
CA ARG A 22 -18.23 -15.92 1.11
C ARG A 22 -17.97 -15.60 2.58
N VAL A 23 -16.85 -16.06 3.14
CA VAL A 23 -16.48 -15.78 4.53
C VAL A 23 -16.28 -14.28 4.76
N ARG A 24 -15.58 -13.59 3.85
CA ARG A 24 -15.40 -12.13 3.89
C ARG A 24 -16.74 -11.40 3.87
N ASN A 25 -17.64 -11.76 2.96
CA ASN A 25 -18.95 -11.11 2.85
C ASN A 25 -19.83 -11.40 4.07
N ALA A 26 -19.79 -12.62 4.62
CA ALA A 26 -20.46 -12.97 5.87
C ALA A 26 -19.93 -12.14 7.05
N TYR A 27 -18.61 -11.99 7.15
CA TYR A 27 -17.97 -11.15 8.15
C TYR A 27 -18.39 -9.67 8.01
N LEU A 28 -18.33 -9.09 6.81
CA LEU A 28 -18.74 -7.71 6.58
C LEU A 28 -20.23 -7.50 6.89
N SER A 29 -21.09 -8.46 6.54
CA SER A 29 -22.51 -8.45 6.89
C SER A 29 -22.73 -8.49 8.40
N ALA A 30 -22.04 -9.38 9.11
CA ALA A 30 -22.11 -9.47 10.58
C ALA A 30 -21.64 -8.16 11.24
N ARG A 31 -20.52 -7.60 10.79
CA ARG A 31 -19.99 -6.30 11.27
C ARG A 31 -20.98 -5.16 11.02
N THR A 32 -21.65 -5.16 9.86
CA THR A 32 -22.68 -4.17 9.53
C THR A 32 -23.89 -4.30 10.46
N LYS A 33 -24.36 -5.53 10.74
CA LYS A 33 -25.45 -5.76 11.71
C LYS A 33 -25.06 -5.36 13.14
N ALA A 34 -23.80 -5.55 13.52
CA ALA A 34 -23.27 -5.15 14.81
C ALA A 34 -22.95 -3.64 14.92
N ALA A 35 -23.14 -2.86 13.85
CA ALA A 35 -22.75 -1.45 13.81
C ALA A 35 -23.33 -0.60 14.96
N PRO A 36 -24.61 -0.73 15.38
CA PRO A 36 -25.14 0.05 16.51
C PRO A 36 -24.39 -0.24 17.81
N LEU A 37 -24.05 -1.50 18.07
CA LEU A 37 -23.30 -1.91 19.26
C LEU A 37 -21.85 -1.41 19.20
N ILE A 38 -21.18 -1.57 18.05
CA ILE A 38 -19.81 -1.11 17.86
C ILE A 38 -19.72 0.42 18.08
N ARG A 39 -20.65 1.18 17.49
CA ARG A 39 -20.72 2.64 17.68
C ARG A 39 -21.00 3.03 19.13
N ARG A 40 -21.82 2.24 19.84
CA ARG A 40 -22.08 2.48 21.28
C ARG A 40 -20.85 2.21 22.14
N LEU A 41 -20.07 1.17 21.83
CA LEU A 41 -18.90 0.77 22.61
C LEU A 41 -17.68 1.65 22.35
N TYR A 42 -17.46 2.00 21.08
CA TYR A 42 -16.23 2.68 20.65
C TYR A 42 -16.47 4.13 20.24
N GLY A 43 -17.70 4.63 20.30
CA GLY A 43 -18.06 5.96 19.80
C GLY A 43 -18.02 6.06 18.29
N THR A 44 -18.16 7.29 17.81
CA THR A 44 -18.04 7.65 16.40
C THR A 44 -17.13 8.85 16.24
N TYR A 45 -16.52 8.98 15.07
CA TYR A 45 -15.67 10.12 14.73
C TYR A 45 -15.88 10.54 13.28
N ASP A 46 -15.70 11.83 13.02
CA ASP A 46 -15.76 12.43 11.70
C ASP A 46 -14.38 12.58 11.04
N THR A 47 -14.36 13.16 9.84
CA THR A 47 -13.14 13.39 9.07
C THR A 47 -12.17 14.33 9.77
N ALA A 48 -12.65 15.38 10.43
CA ALA A 48 -11.80 16.36 11.10
C ALA A 48 -11.10 15.73 12.31
N GLN A 49 -11.82 14.92 13.08
CA GLN A 49 -11.26 14.16 14.20
C GLN A 49 -10.22 13.14 13.72
N LEU A 50 -10.44 12.49 12.57
CA LEU A 50 -9.45 11.57 11.99
C LEU A 50 -8.17 12.31 11.57
N ILE A 51 -8.28 13.47 10.91
CA ILE A 51 -7.10 14.26 10.53
C ILE A 51 -6.34 14.74 11.77
N ALA A 52 -7.04 15.23 12.80
CA ALA A 52 -6.42 15.63 14.05
C ALA A 52 -5.69 14.47 14.77
N GLU A 53 -6.28 13.27 14.76
CA GLU A 53 -5.62 12.07 15.29
C GLU A 53 -4.37 11.70 14.49
N ILE A 54 -4.40 11.82 13.16
CA ILE A 54 -3.20 11.57 12.33
C ILE A 54 -2.11 12.57 12.69
N ASP A 55 -2.45 13.87 12.71
CA ASP A 55 -1.52 14.96 12.98
C ASP A 55 -0.85 14.85 14.35
N ALA A 56 -1.61 14.46 15.38
CA ALA A 56 -1.08 14.26 16.72
C ALA A 56 -0.17 13.02 16.85
N ARG A 57 -0.16 12.12 15.86
CA ARG A 57 0.49 10.80 15.95
C ARG A 57 1.64 10.62 14.99
N ILE A 58 1.66 11.32 13.87
CA ILE A 58 2.80 11.32 12.95
C ILE A 58 3.77 12.44 13.32
N ASP A 59 4.98 12.35 12.80
CA ASP A 59 5.95 13.42 12.99
C ASP A 59 5.54 14.64 12.14
N ASP A 60 6.08 15.82 12.45
CA ASP A 60 5.77 17.06 11.74
C ASP A 60 6.73 17.31 10.56
N ASP A 61 7.94 16.76 10.59
CA ASP A 61 8.99 16.92 9.60
C ASP A 61 8.90 15.84 8.50
N TRP A 62 7.90 15.92 7.63
CA TRP A 62 7.86 15.08 6.41
C TRP A 62 7.61 15.93 5.16
N GLN A 63 8.10 15.44 4.03
CA GLN A 63 7.88 16.06 2.71
C GLN A 63 6.84 15.30 1.89
N VAL A 64 6.68 14.01 2.17
CA VAL A 64 5.79 13.10 1.45
C VAL A 64 4.95 12.32 2.47
N LEU A 65 3.64 12.21 2.23
CA LEU A 65 2.72 11.39 3.00
C LEU A 65 2.15 10.27 2.12
N MET A 66 2.55 9.03 2.36
CA MET A 66 2.02 7.83 1.71
C MET A 66 0.86 7.27 2.54
N VAL A 67 -0.35 7.26 1.98
CA VAL A 67 -1.56 6.82 2.67
C VAL A 67 -2.03 5.47 2.14
N HIS A 68 -2.03 4.46 3.02
CA HIS A 68 -2.79 3.24 2.87
C HIS A 68 -4.13 3.39 3.58
N SER A 69 -5.25 2.99 2.96
CA SER A 69 -6.57 3.19 3.57
C SER A 69 -7.54 2.05 3.32
N SER A 70 -8.51 1.93 4.23
CA SER A 70 -9.67 1.06 4.05
C SER A 70 -10.92 1.67 4.68
N LEU A 71 -11.84 2.15 3.84
CA LEU A 71 -13.13 2.65 4.33
C LEU A 71 -13.91 1.58 5.09
N ASN A 72 -13.84 0.32 4.65
CA ASN A 72 -14.42 -0.80 5.39
C ASN A 72 -13.73 -1.03 6.75
N GLY A 73 -12.44 -0.74 6.85
CA GLY A 73 -11.67 -0.77 8.09
C GLY A 73 -12.03 0.37 9.05
N LEU A 74 -12.36 1.55 8.52
CA LEU A 74 -12.84 2.72 9.27
C LEU A 74 -14.31 2.60 9.69
N ALA A 75 -15.13 1.90 8.91
CA ALA A 75 -16.54 1.64 9.24
C ALA A 75 -16.68 0.65 10.42
N PRO A 76 -17.68 0.74 11.29
CA PRO A 76 -18.82 1.65 11.23
C PRO A 76 -18.65 2.91 12.07
N THR A 77 -17.51 3.09 12.75
CA THR A 77 -17.28 4.19 13.71
C THR A 77 -16.94 5.51 13.02
N TYR A 78 -16.32 5.46 11.84
CA TYR A 78 -16.17 6.62 10.97
C TYR A 78 -17.51 7.03 10.33
N THR A 79 -17.87 8.30 10.45
CA THR A 79 -19.15 8.85 9.95
C THR A 79 -19.03 9.57 8.61
N GLY A 80 -17.82 9.95 8.21
CA GLY A 80 -17.58 10.62 6.92
C GLY A 80 -17.60 9.67 5.73
N ASN A 81 -17.42 10.22 4.54
CA ASN A 81 -17.34 9.43 3.29
C ASN A 81 -15.96 9.54 2.60
N ALA A 82 -15.81 8.79 1.50
CA ALA A 82 -14.55 8.71 0.75
C ALA A 82 -14.10 10.06 0.17
N MET A 83 -15.04 10.85 -0.34
CA MET A 83 -14.74 12.15 -0.96
C MET A 83 -14.36 13.19 0.10
N GLU A 84 -15.07 13.19 1.24
CA GLU A 84 -14.73 14.03 2.39
C GLU A 84 -13.33 13.72 2.91
N LEU A 85 -13.01 12.43 3.11
CA LEU A 85 -11.68 12.01 3.54
C LEU A 85 -10.60 12.42 2.55
N LEU A 86 -10.86 12.21 1.25
CA LEU A 86 -9.91 12.58 0.20
C LEU A 86 -9.62 14.08 0.20
N LYS A 87 -10.67 14.90 0.26
CA LYS A 87 -10.54 16.36 0.30
C LYS A 87 -9.75 16.80 1.54
N ALA A 88 -10.09 16.25 2.71
CA ALA A 88 -9.42 16.58 3.95
C ALA A 88 -7.94 16.17 3.96
N LEU A 89 -7.58 15.02 3.37
CA LEU A 89 -6.18 14.62 3.22
C LEU A 89 -5.40 15.54 2.28
N ILE A 90 -6.01 15.97 1.16
CA ILE A 90 -5.39 16.94 0.25
C ILE A 90 -5.17 18.29 0.95
N GLU A 91 -6.17 18.76 1.71
CA GLU A 91 -6.08 20.01 2.48
C GLU A 91 -5.04 19.92 3.60
N TYR A 92 -5.01 18.80 4.33
CA TYR A 92 -4.06 18.53 5.41
C TYR A 92 -2.61 18.52 4.93
N VAL A 93 -2.33 17.85 3.80
CA VAL A 93 -0.99 17.83 3.21
C VAL A 93 -0.60 19.22 2.67
N GLY A 94 -1.58 19.94 2.10
CA GLY A 94 -1.39 21.28 1.59
C GLY A 94 -0.47 21.34 0.35
N PRO A 95 -0.22 22.56 -0.18
CA PRO A 95 0.51 22.73 -1.43
C PRO A 95 2.03 22.57 -1.30
N GLN A 96 2.56 22.56 -0.07
CA GLN A 96 4.01 22.52 0.19
C GLN A 96 4.55 21.10 0.39
N ARG A 97 3.69 20.10 0.53
CA ARG A 97 4.05 18.70 0.73
C ARG A 97 3.34 17.82 -0.29
N THR A 98 3.75 16.57 -0.39
CA THR A 98 3.26 15.67 -1.44
C THR A 98 2.44 14.53 -0.85
N LEU A 99 1.20 14.36 -1.31
CA LEU A 99 0.33 13.24 -0.96
C LEU A 99 0.56 12.10 -1.96
N VAL A 100 0.69 10.88 -1.48
CA VAL A 100 0.92 9.68 -2.30
C VAL A 100 -0.03 8.57 -1.85
N MET A 101 -0.56 7.80 -2.81
CA MET A 101 -1.32 6.58 -2.53
C MET A 101 -0.96 5.47 -3.52
N PRO A 102 -0.96 4.20 -3.09
CA PRO A 102 -0.66 3.07 -3.97
C PRO A 102 -1.81 2.83 -4.95
N ALA A 103 -1.56 2.83 -6.25
CA ALA A 103 -2.58 2.63 -7.29
C ALA A 103 -2.49 1.26 -7.98
N PHE A 104 -2.03 0.24 -7.25
CA PHE A 104 -1.69 -1.07 -7.80
C PHE A 104 -2.85 -1.75 -8.51
N ASN A 105 -2.51 -2.62 -9.47
CA ASN A 105 -3.46 -3.52 -10.09
C ASN A 105 -2.87 -4.93 -10.14
N PHE A 106 -3.37 -5.80 -9.27
CA PHE A 106 -2.99 -7.22 -9.26
C PHE A 106 -4.00 -8.13 -9.97
N GLY A 107 -5.01 -7.53 -10.61
CA GLY A 107 -6.12 -8.23 -11.23
C GLY A 107 -7.28 -8.46 -10.26
N GLU A 108 -8.34 -9.10 -10.77
CA GLU A 108 -9.52 -9.43 -9.98
C GLU A 108 -9.24 -10.63 -9.07
N TYR A 109 -9.84 -10.62 -7.88
CA TYR A 109 -9.71 -11.71 -6.94
C TYR A 109 -10.32 -13.00 -7.52
N GLY A 110 -9.51 -14.05 -7.64
CA GLY A 110 -9.92 -15.32 -8.25
C GLY A 110 -9.85 -15.36 -9.78
N GLY A 111 -9.38 -14.29 -10.44
CA GLY A 111 -9.04 -14.31 -11.86
C GLY A 111 -7.57 -14.72 -12.12
N ASP A 112 -7.16 -14.68 -13.39
CA ASP A 112 -5.81 -15.08 -13.85
C ASP A 112 -4.66 -14.22 -13.26
N GLY A 113 -4.98 -13.09 -12.63
CA GLY A 113 -4.01 -12.11 -12.13
C GLY A 113 -3.49 -11.15 -13.21
N ALA A 114 -3.08 -9.95 -12.81
CA ALA A 114 -2.70 -8.88 -13.75
C ALA A 114 -1.53 -9.27 -14.67
N ARG A 115 -0.51 -9.99 -14.16
CA ARG A 115 0.64 -10.43 -14.97
C ARG A 115 0.22 -11.41 -16.06
N ALA A 116 -0.65 -12.38 -15.76
CA ALA A 116 -1.13 -13.33 -16.76
C ALA A 116 -2.03 -12.66 -17.80
N ARG A 117 -2.84 -11.68 -17.39
CA ARG A 117 -3.61 -10.84 -18.31
C ARG A 117 -2.68 -10.08 -19.27
N LEU A 118 -1.62 -9.46 -18.76
CA LEU A 118 -0.66 -8.73 -19.58
C LEU A 118 0.14 -9.63 -20.52
N LYS A 119 0.30 -10.93 -20.21
CA LYS A 119 0.85 -11.91 -21.17
C LYS A 119 -0.08 -12.15 -22.36
N LYS A 120 -1.40 -12.13 -22.15
CA LYS A 120 -2.41 -12.33 -23.20
C LYS A 120 -2.65 -11.04 -23.99
N GLU A 121 -2.69 -9.92 -23.29
CA GLU A 121 -2.94 -8.58 -23.82
C GLU A 121 -1.86 -7.62 -23.28
N PRO A 122 -0.72 -7.45 -23.99
CA PRO A 122 0.46 -6.71 -23.50
C PRO A 122 0.29 -5.19 -23.60
N ARG A 123 -0.91 -4.68 -23.25
CA ARG A 123 -1.23 -3.26 -23.24
C ARG A 123 -1.82 -2.90 -21.88
N PHE A 124 -1.23 -1.90 -21.23
CA PHE A 124 -1.69 -1.37 -19.96
C PHE A 124 -2.08 0.09 -20.11
N ASP A 125 -3.37 0.40 -20.08
CA ASP A 125 -3.85 1.78 -20.15
C ASP A 125 -3.82 2.42 -18.75
N LEU A 126 -2.91 3.38 -18.55
CA LEU A 126 -2.67 4.03 -17.26
C LEU A 126 -3.91 4.75 -16.73
N ARG A 127 -4.75 5.28 -17.63
CA ARG A 127 -5.93 6.07 -17.27
C ARG A 127 -7.13 5.18 -17.01
N ARG A 128 -7.36 4.18 -17.87
CA ARG A 128 -8.54 3.32 -17.84
C ARG A 128 -8.42 2.17 -16.87
N THR A 129 -7.23 1.64 -16.65
CA THR A 129 -7.04 0.50 -15.74
C THR A 129 -7.30 0.94 -14.29
N PRO A 130 -8.22 0.28 -13.56
CA PRO A 130 -8.55 0.66 -12.19
C PRO A 130 -7.43 0.27 -11.21
N SER A 131 -7.41 0.91 -10.04
CA SER A 131 -6.67 0.45 -8.87
C SER A 131 -7.46 -0.63 -8.14
N THR A 132 -6.76 -1.64 -7.61
CA THR A 132 -7.33 -2.65 -6.72
C THR A 132 -7.10 -2.34 -5.24
N MET A 133 -6.56 -1.15 -4.92
CA MET A 133 -6.16 -0.75 -3.55
C MET A 133 -7.29 -0.12 -2.71
N GLY A 134 -8.47 0.07 -3.30
CA GLY A 134 -9.65 0.59 -2.60
C GLY A 134 -10.19 1.88 -3.19
N LEU A 135 -11.39 2.27 -2.74
CA LEU A 135 -12.14 3.40 -3.30
C LEU A 135 -11.41 4.74 -3.14
N LEU A 136 -10.82 5.00 -1.98
CA LEU A 136 -10.13 6.28 -1.72
C LEU A 136 -8.99 6.51 -2.72
N THR A 137 -8.15 5.48 -2.92
CA THR A 137 -7.09 5.51 -3.92
C THR A 137 -7.61 5.69 -5.34
N GLU A 138 -8.68 4.98 -5.71
CA GLU A 138 -9.26 5.09 -7.06
C GLU A 138 -9.78 6.51 -7.35
N LEU A 139 -10.36 7.16 -6.34
CA LEU A 139 -10.77 8.56 -6.42
C LEU A 139 -9.55 9.49 -6.49
N PHE A 140 -8.54 9.26 -5.66
CA PHE A 140 -7.32 10.05 -5.64
C PHE A 140 -6.60 10.03 -6.99
N ARG A 141 -6.31 8.85 -7.56
CA ARG A 141 -5.59 8.76 -8.85
C ARG A 141 -6.30 9.44 -10.03
N ARG A 142 -7.61 9.67 -9.90
CA ARG A 142 -8.47 10.34 -10.90
C ARG A 142 -8.67 11.83 -10.61
N SER A 143 -8.17 12.33 -9.49
CA SER A 143 -8.32 13.72 -9.07
C SER A 143 -7.45 14.64 -9.93
N ARG A 144 -7.90 15.89 -10.08
CA ARG A 144 -7.19 16.90 -10.87
C ARG A 144 -5.79 17.14 -10.30
N GLY A 145 -4.79 17.19 -11.18
CA GLY A 145 -3.39 17.47 -10.80
C GLY A 145 -2.62 16.26 -10.28
N VAL A 146 -3.29 15.12 -10.04
CA VAL A 146 -2.63 13.88 -9.62
C VAL A 146 -1.90 13.26 -10.81
N VAL A 147 -0.62 12.96 -10.62
CA VAL A 147 0.22 12.23 -11.57
C VAL A 147 0.45 10.81 -11.08
N GLN A 148 0.82 9.91 -11.99
CA GLN A 148 1.00 8.49 -11.67
C GLN A 148 2.29 7.96 -12.27
N SER A 149 2.92 7.04 -11.54
CA SER A 149 4.08 6.32 -12.06
C SER A 149 3.63 5.26 -13.07
N ARG A 150 4.48 4.91 -14.03
CA ARG A 150 4.08 4.11 -15.20
C ARG A 150 4.28 2.60 -15.06
N HIS A 151 4.49 2.06 -13.86
CA HIS A 151 4.61 0.61 -13.67
C HIS A 151 3.23 -0.09 -13.65
N PRO A 152 2.94 -1.08 -14.52
CA PRO A 152 1.63 -1.74 -14.64
C PRO A 152 1.06 -2.33 -13.33
N LEU A 153 1.92 -2.95 -12.51
CA LEU A 153 1.50 -3.63 -11.28
C LEU A 153 1.62 -2.75 -10.01
N TYR A 154 2.77 -2.10 -9.81
CA TYR A 154 3.12 -1.40 -8.57
C TYR A 154 3.04 0.13 -8.64
N ARG A 155 2.29 0.69 -9.60
CA ARG A 155 2.17 2.14 -9.73
C ARG A 155 1.66 2.84 -8.46
N VAL A 156 2.17 4.05 -8.23
CA VAL A 156 1.65 4.99 -7.23
C VAL A 156 1.05 6.22 -7.92
N ALA A 157 0.13 6.88 -7.23
CA ALA A 157 -0.42 8.18 -7.58
C ALA A 157 0.14 9.23 -6.62
N ALA A 158 0.42 10.44 -7.09
CA ALA A 158 1.00 11.51 -6.30
C ALA A 158 0.44 12.89 -6.65
N LEU A 159 0.35 13.77 -5.65
CA LEU A 159 -0.08 15.17 -5.78
C LEU A 159 0.78 16.06 -4.88
N GLY A 160 1.38 17.11 -5.44
CA GLY A 160 2.21 18.05 -4.71
C GLY A 160 3.52 18.37 -5.43
N PRO A 161 4.42 19.15 -4.81
CA PRO A 161 5.63 19.68 -5.45
C PRO A 161 6.62 18.60 -5.87
N LEU A 162 6.68 17.47 -5.17
CA LEU A 162 7.60 16.36 -5.47
C LEU A 162 6.94 15.28 -6.34
N ALA A 163 5.66 15.45 -6.71
CA ALA A 163 4.89 14.38 -7.34
C ALA A 163 5.48 13.93 -8.68
N GLN A 164 5.93 14.87 -9.52
CA GLN A 164 6.50 14.54 -10.84
C GLN A 164 7.83 13.79 -10.72
N GLU A 165 8.71 14.22 -9.83
CA GLU A 165 10.00 13.58 -9.59
C GLU A 165 9.81 12.18 -9.00
N LEU A 166 8.93 12.04 -8.01
CA LEU A 166 8.64 10.79 -7.32
C LEU A 166 8.11 9.70 -8.25
N VAL A 167 7.28 10.05 -9.25
CA VAL A 167 6.65 9.06 -10.13
C VAL A 167 7.45 8.76 -11.39
N ALA A 168 8.46 9.57 -11.70
CA ALA A 168 9.20 9.47 -12.95
C ALA A 168 10.06 8.21 -13.01
N GLY A 169 10.10 7.58 -14.19
CA GLY A 169 11.05 6.50 -14.49
C GLY A 169 10.73 5.13 -13.91
N HIS A 170 9.59 4.96 -13.22
CA HIS A 170 9.19 3.67 -12.67
C HIS A 170 9.03 2.56 -13.73
N GLU A 171 8.76 2.93 -14.98
CA GLU A 171 8.74 2.02 -16.14
C GLU A 171 10.12 1.56 -16.61
N ARG A 172 11.19 2.24 -16.18
CA ARG A 172 12.59 1.91 -16.48
C ARG A 172 13.30 1.22 -15.31
N ALA A 173 12.67 1.18 -14.14
CA ALA A 173 13.22 0.52 -12.97
C ALA A 173 13.42 -0.99 -13.23
N PRO A 174 14.50 -1.61 -12.70
CA PRO A 174 14.76 -3.05 -12.89
C PRO A 174 13.65 -3.96 -12.37
N SER A 175 12.92 -3.48 -11.36
CA SER A 175 11.78 -4.14 -10.73
C SER A 175 10.73 -3.09 -10.36
N GLY A 176 9.52 -3.53 -10.00
CA GLY A 176 8.47 -2.62 -9.52
C GLY A 176 8.64 -2.15 -8.08
N LEU A 177 9.61 -2.71 -7.36
CA LEU A 177 9.96 -2.41 -5.96
C LEU A 177 11.48 -2.60 -5.85
N GLY A 178 12.23 -1.53 -5.57
CA GLY A 178 13.70 -1.56 -5.63
C GLY A 178 14.29 -0.20 -6.02
N PRO A 179 15.54 -0.15 -6.52
CA PRO A 179 16.18 1.07 -6.99
C PRO A 179 15.35 1.77 -8.08
N ASP A 180 15.40 3.09 -8.09
CA ASP A 180 14.73 3.93 -9.11
C ASP A 180 13.19 3.78 -9.16
N THR A 181 12.60 3.26 -8.08
CA THR A 181 11.14 3.20 -7.90
C THR A 181 10.63 4.33 -7.01
N PRO A 182 9.32 4.63 -7.02
CA PRO A 182 8.72 5.58 -6.09
C PRO A 182 8.98 5.24 -4.61
N PHE A 183 9.13 3.95 -4.27
CA PHE A 183 9.45 3.50 -2.91
C PHE A 183 10.87 3.85 -2.51
N ASP A 184 11.79 3.87 -3.47
CA ASP A 184 13.16 4.28 -3.30
C ASP A 184 13.30 5.79 -3.18
N TYR A 185 12.54 6.52 -3.98
CA TYR A 185 12.38 7.95 -3.78
C TYR A 185 11.86 8.27 -2.38
N MET A 186 10.79 7.61 -1.91
CA MET A 186 10.23 7.82 -0.58
C MET A 186 11.19 7.44 0.54
N ALA A 187 11.98 6.38 0.39
CA ALA A 187 13.01 6.01 1.37
C ALA A 187 14.05 7.12 1.58
N ARG A 188 14.41 7.84 0.50
CA ARG A 188 15.35 8.97 0.55
C ARG A 188 14.71 10.31 0.91
N CYS A 189 13.42 10.49 0.65
CA CYS A 189 12.75 11.79 0.69
C CYS A 189 11.82 11.94 1.91
N ASN A 190 12.39 11.80 3.12
CA ASN A 190 11.74 11.98 4.42
C ASN A 190 10.22 11.71 4.42
N ALA A 191 9.84 10.51 3.96
CA ALA A 191 8.45 10.17 3.71
C ALA A 191 7.82 9.53 4.94
N GLN A 192 6.65 10.02 5.31
CA GLN A 192 5.77 9.43 6.31
C GLN A 192 4.82 8.46 5.63
N ILE A 193 4.71 7.25 6.15
CA ILE A 193 3.71 6.26 5.75
C ILE A 193 2.64 6.21 6.85
N VAL A 194 1.36 6.20 6.46
CA VAL A 194 0.22 6.04 7.37
C VAL A 194 -0.76 5.00 6.84
N GLY A 195 -1.31 4.20 7.76
CA GLY A 195 -2.42 3.29 7.50
C GLY A 195 -3.69 3.73 8.21
N LEU A 196 -4.78 3.86 7.44
CA LEU A 196 -6.10 4.26 7.94
C LEU A 196 -7.08 3.09 7.88
N GLY A 197 -7.48 2.55 9.03
CA GLY A 197 -8.34 1.36 9.10
C GLY A 197 -7.63 0.11 8.59
N LYS A 198 -6.30 0.05 8.72
CA LYS A 198 -5.42 -1.04 8.32
C LYS A 198 -4.27 -1.14 9.31
N THR A 199 -3.83 -2.35 9.59
CA THR A 199 -2.56 -2.59 10.27
C THR A 199 -1.40 -2.43 9.29
N PHE A 200 -0.17 -2.37 9.80
CA PHE A 200 1.05 -2.23 8.99
C PHE A 200 1.30 -3.39 8.02
N GLN A 201 0.49 -4.46 8.07
CA GLN A 201 0.49 -5.55 7.08
C GLN A 201 0.40 -5.10 5.62
N VAL A 202 -0.16 -3.92 5.36
CA VAL A 202 -0.31 -3.38 4.01
C VAL A 202 0.87 -2.55 3.54
N MET A 203 1.87 -2.33 4.41
CA MET A 203 2.99 -1.43 4.14
C MET A 203 3.87 -1.98 3.03
N THR A 204 3.74 -1.42 1.83
CA THR A 204 4.46 -1.92 0.65
C THR A 204 5.96 -1.64 0.72
N GLN A 205 6.37 -0.62 1.49
CA GLN A 205 7.78 -0.24 1.67
C GLN A 205 8.68 -1.41 2.11
N VAL A 206 8.15 -2.35 2.89
CA VAL A 206 8.90 -3.50 3.41
C VAL A 206 9.44 -4.43 2.32
N HIS A 207 8.85 -4.40 1.13
CA HIS A 207 9.26 -5.23 -0.01
C HIS A 207 10.32 -4.56 -0.88
N GLN A 208 10.59 -3.27 -0.68
CA GLN A 208 11.58 -2.54 -1.47
C GLN A 208 12.99 -3.13 -1.31
N VAL A 209 13.32 -3.59 -0.10
CA VAL A 209 14.63 -4.18 0.25
C VAL A 209 15.03 -5.34 -0.66
N GLU A 210 14.05 -6.11 -1.16
CA GLU A 210 14.28 -7.24 -2.06
C GLU A 210 14.92 -6.79 -3.37
N GLY A 211 14.37 -5.74 -3.98
CA GLY A 211 14.93 -5.16 -5.20
C GLY A 211 16.20 -4.35 -4.95
N LEU A 212 16.33 -3.71 -3.77
CA LEU A 212 17.52 -2.94 -3.41
C LEU A 212 18.77 -3.83 -3.28
N LEU A 213 18.63 -5.01 -2.69
CA LEU A 213 19.76 -5.94 -2.51
C LEU A 213 20.01 -6.81 -3.73
N GLY A 214 19.00 -7.08 -4.57
CA GLY A 214 19.19 -7.82 -5.82
C GLY A 214 19.86 -9.17 -5.60
N GLU A 215 21.07 -9.34 -6.15
CA GLU A 215 21.87 -10.57 -6.00
C GLU A 215 22.35 -10.81 -4.55
N ASP A 216 22.50 -9.76 -3.75
CA ASP A 216 22.90 -9.84 -2.34
C ASP A 216 21.72 -10.20 -1.40
N TRP A 217 20.52 -10.42 -1.96
CA TRP A 217 19.36 -10.79 -1.17
C TRP A 217 19.52 -12.19 -0.54
N PRO A 218 19.42 -12.33 0.80
CA PRO A 218 19.85 -13.55 1.51
C PRO A 218 18.82 -14.69 1.50
N ALA A 219 17.66 -14.52 0.87
CA ALA A 219 16.60 -15.54 0.82
C ALA A 219 16.32 -16.01 -0.62
N PRO A 220 15.87 -17.26 -0.82
CA PRO A 220 15.70 -17.81 -2.15
C PRO A 220 14.60 -17.10 -2.94
N THR A 221 14.96 -16.71 -4.17
CA THR A 221 14.05 -16.08 -5.12
C THR A 221 13.95 -16.90 -6.40
N ARG A 222 12.92 -16.62 -7.20
CA ARG A 222 12.74 -17.17 -8.54
C ARG A 222 12.62 -16.03 -9.53
N GLN A 223 13.41 -16.07 -10.59
CA GLN A 223 13.27 -15.14 -11.72
C GLN A 223 11.89 -15.34 -12.39
N LEU A 224 11.14 -14.26 -12.51
CA LEU A 224 9.89 -14.28 -13.26
C LEU A 224 10.16 -14.14 -14.76
N ALA A 225 9.46 -14.95 -15.57
CA ALA A 225 9.53 -14.86 -17.02
C ALA A 225 9.10 -13.46 -17.49
N GLU A 226 9.98 -12.79 -18.21
CA GLU A 226 9.78 -11.44 -18.74
C GLU A 226 8.53 -11.34 -19.60
N VAL A 227 7.79 -10.24 -19.42
CA VAL A 227 6.58 -9.95 -20.20
C VAL A 227 6.73 -8.57 -20.82
N PRO A 228 6.90 -8.46 -22.16
CA PRO A 228 6.87 -7.16 -22.80
C PRO A 228 5.48 -6.54 -22.65
N VAL A 229 5.43 -5.27 -22.24
CA VAL A 229 4.18 -4.52 -22.04
C VAL A 229 4.34 -3.14 -22.62
N THR A 230 3.30 -2.67 -23.31
CA THR A 230 3.17 -1.27 -23.70
C THR A 230 2.30 -0.54 -22.69
N VAL A 231 2.87 0.42 -21.98
CA VAL A 231 2.14 1.33 -21.11
C VAL A 231 1.57 2.47 -21.94
N VAL A 232 0.26 2.52 -22.06
CA VAL A 232 -0.46 3.55 -22.80
C VAL A 232 -0.77 4.68 -21.84
N ASP A 233 -0.14 5.83 -22.08
CA ASP A 233 -0.41 7.10 -21.39
C ASP A 233 -0.92 8.13 -22.41
N ARG A 234 -1.43 9.28 -21.95
CA ARG A 234 -2.09 10.28 -22.82
C ARG A 234 -1.21 10.70 -24.01
N ASP A 235 0.09 10.84 -23.78
CA ASP A 235 1.01 11.49 -24.71
C ASP A 235 2.02 10.50 -25.32
N ALA A 236 2.05 9.24 -24.85
CA ALA A 236 3.01 8.24 -25.32
C ALA A 236 2.56 6.80 -25.04
N ASP A 237 2.88 5.91 -25.97
CA ASP A 237 2.98 4.47 -25.74
C ASP A 237 4.42 4.18 -25.29
N VAL A 238 4.59 3.73 -24.06
CA VAL A 238 5.91 3.48 -23.44
C VAL A 238 6.15 1.97 -23.36
N PRO A 239 7.06 1.41 -24.18
CA PRO A 239 7.41 0.01 -24.08
C PRO A 239 8.25 -0.22 -22.82
N MET A 240 7.94 -1.30 -22.10
CA MET A 240 8.74 -1.78 -20.97
C MET A 240 8.67 -3.30 -20.87
N VAL A 241 9.53 -3.89 -20.04
CA VAL A 241 9.52 -5.32 -19.75
C VAL A 241 9.17 -5.52 -18.28
N LEU A 242 8.07 -6.23 -18.02
CA LEU A 242 7.73 -6.68 -16.68
C LEU A 242 8.59 -7.90 -16.32
N GLY A 243 9.63 -7.68 -15.54
CA GLY A 243 10.50 -8.71 -14.97
C GLY A 243 10.27 -8.91 -13.48
N GLY A 244 11.37 -9.12 -12.75
CA GLY A 244 11.44 -9.14 -11.30
C GLY A 244 11.69 -10.52 -10.70
N LEU A 245 12.03 -10.50 -9.42
CA LEU A 245 12.21 -11.66 -8.58
C LEU A 245 10.92 -11.96 -7.81
N GLN A 246 10.63 -13.23 -7.59
CA GLN A 246 9.55 -13.70 -6.72
C GLN A 246 10.16 -14.45 -5.54
N GLN A 247 9.81 -14.06 -4.31
CA GLN A 247 10.20 -14.80 -3.12
C GLN A 247 9.59 -16.19 -3.09
N GLN A 248 10.37 -17.17 -2.66
CA GLN A 248 9.93 -18.55 -2.51
C GLN A 248 9.45 -18.88 -1.09
N TRP A 249 9.93 -18.11 -0.11
CA TRP A 249 9.55 -18.26 1.29
C TRP A 249 8.25 -17.53 1.63
N ASP A 250 7.68 -17.89 2.77
CA ASP A 250 6.42 -17.34 3.23
C ASP A 250 6.64 -15.96 3.85
N PHE A 251 5.97 -14.95 3.29
CA PHE A 251 6.06 -13.59 3.82
C PHE A 251 5.45 -13.50 5.23
N ASN A 252 6.22 -12.98 6.18
CA ASN A 252 5.85 -12.74 7.56
C ASN A 252 6.27 -11.32 7.99
N ILE A 253 5.39 -10.36 7.73
CA ILE A 253 5.61 -8.96 8.09
C ILE A 253 5.71 -8.73 9.61
N TRP A 254 5.22 -9.63 10.46
CA TRP A 254 5.20 -9.42 11.91
C TRP A 254 6.60 -9.40 12.53
N LYS A 255 7.57 -10.04 11.89
CA LYS A 255 9.00 -9.97 12.23
C LYS A 255 9.55 -8.54 12.21
N LEU A 256 8.86 -7.61 11.54
CA LEU A 256 9.24 -6.19 11.54
C LEU A 256 9.25 -5.58 12.95
N ARG A 257 8.42 -6.08 13.87
CA ARG A 257 8.40 -5.62 15.28
C ARG A 257 9.67 -5.97 16.06
N GLU A 258 10.47 -6.91 15.56
CA GLU A 258 11.77 -7.24 16.13
C GLU A 258 12.86 -6.26 15.66
N LEU A 259 12.60 -5.53 14.57
CA LEU A 259 13.55 -4.61 13.94
C LEU A 259 13.28 -3.14 14.28
N LEU A 260 12.02 -2.77 14.45
CA LEU A 260 11.61 -1.38 14.69
C LEU A 260 11.06 -1.22 16.11
N SER A 261 11.49 -0.16 16.79
CA SER A 261 10.90 0.25 18.05
C SER A 261 9.45 0.71 17.88
N GLY A 262 8.71 0.81 18.99
CA GLY A 262 7.33 1.32 18.96
C GLY A 262 7.19 2.80 18.56
N GLN A 263 8.29 3.54 18.51
CA GLN A 263 8.31 4.91 17.98
C GLN A 263 8.54 4.93 16.46
N GLU A 264 9.34 4.00 15.94
CA GLU A 264 9.62 3.88 14.51
C GLU A 264 8.48 3.18 13.74
N LEU A 265 7.84 2.19 14.39
CA LEU A 265 6.59 1.57 13.95
C LEU A 265 5.51 1.86 14.99
N ARG A 266 4.83 3.00 14.84
CA ARG A 266 3.71 3.39 15.68
C ARG A 266 2.47 2.62 15.26
N GLU A 267 1.93 1.81 16.15
CA GLU A 267 0.64 1.13 15.96
C GLU A 267 -0.34 1.62 17.03
N TRP A 268 -1.55 1.97 16.62
CA TRP A 268 -2.58 2.35 17.59
C TRP A 268 -3.98 2.02 17.06
N THR A 269 -4.97 2.23 17.92
CA THR A 269 -6.37 2.08 17.57
C THR A 269 -7.10 3.40 17.83
N PHE A 270 -7.87 3.85 16.84
CA PHE A 270 -8.73 5.03 16.97
C PHE A 270 -10.19 4.59 16.76
N HIS A 271 -11.01 4.64 17.81
CA HIS A 271 -12.41 4.16 17.77
C HIS A 271 -12.57 2.75 17.15
N ASN A 272 -11.75 1.79 17.61
CA ASN A 272 -11.68 0.40 17.11
C ASN A 272 -11.21 0.26 15.65
N CYS A 273 -10.62 1.29 15.07
CA CYS A 273 -9.98 1.23 13.76
C CYS A 273 -8.46 1.12 13.94
N PRO A 274 -7.81 0.08 13.39
CA PRO A 274 -6.37 -0.05 13.46
C PRO A 274 -5.72 1.03 12.59
N MET A 275 -4.67 1.64 13.14
CA MET A 275 -3.85 2.64 12.49
C MET A 275 -2.39 2.27 12.65
N PHE A 276 -1.57 2.72 11.71
CA PHE A 276 -0.12 2.68 11.88
C PHE A 276 0.56 3.87 11.22
N ALA A 277 1.77 4.17 11.68
CA ALA A 277 2.66 5.16 11.09
C ALA A 277 4.11 4.69 11.17
N ALA A 278 4.86 4.92 10.10
CA ALA A 278 6.28 4.62 10.02
C ALA A 278 6.99 5.54 9.02
N ARG A 279 8.30 5.72 9.17
CA ARG A 279 9.13 6.43 8.18
C ARG A 279 9.63 5.47 7.12
N ALA A 280 9.49 5.84 5.85
CA ALA A 280 9.92 4.99 4.74
C ALA A 280 11.42 4.66 4.81
N GLY A 281 12.26 5.69 5.05
CA GLY A 281 13.71 5.53 5.19
C GLY A 281 14.08 4.61 6.35
N THR A 282 13.55 4.85 7.55
CA THR A 282 13.81 4.01 8.74
C THR A 282 13.44 2.54 8.50
N VAL A 283 12.28 2.28 7.87
CA VAL A 283 11.86 0.92 7.52
C VAL A 283 12.85 0.29 6.54
N THR A 284 13.23 1.01 5.48
CA THR A 284 14.18 0.53 4.48
C THR A 284 15.55 0.24 5.09
N ASP A 285 16.11 1.17 5.85
CA ASP A 285 17.45 1.06 6.45
C ASP A 285 17.53 -0.10 7.44
N ALA A 286 16.52 -0.24 8.31
CA ALA A 286 16.43 -1.35 9.26
C ALA A 286 16.39 -2.71 8.53
N LEU A 287 15.62 -2.80 7.45
CA LEU A 287 15.50 -4.03 6.66
C LEU A 287 16.77 -4.35 5.88
N VAL A 288 17.43 -3.35 5.28
CA VAL A 288 18.73 -3.53 4.61
C VAL A 288 19.77 -4.04 5.61
N ALA A 289 19.86 -3.41 6.79
CA ALA A 289 20.79 -3.82 7.83
C ALA A 289 20.51 -5.22 8.36
N ALA A 290 19.23 -5.59 8.51
CA ALA A 290 18.82 -6.92 8.94
C ALA A 290 19.13 -7.99 7.89
N ALA A 291 18.82 -7.74 6.62
CA ALA A 291 19.05 -8.66 5.52
C ALA A 291 20.54 -8.95 5.33
N ARG A 292 21.41 -7.94 5.47
CA ARG A 292 22.88 -8.13 5.47
C ARG A 292 23.39 -9.06 6.58
N ARG A 293 22.62 -9.26 7.65
CA ARG A 293 22.91 -10.22 8.73
C ARG A 293 22.14 -11.53 8.59
N GLY A 294 21.48 -11.76 7.44
CA GLY A 294 20.67 -12.95 7.17
C GLY A 294 19.27 -12.93 7.78
N PHE A 295 18.82 -11.81 8.36
CA PHE A 295 17.45 -11.68 8.86
C PHE A 295 16.53 -11.08 7.81
N VAL A 296 15.47 -11.80 7.46
CA VAL A 296 14.45 -11.36 6.51
C VAL A 296 13.04 -11.55 7.06
N LEU A 297 12.07 -10.80 6.51
CA LEU A 297 10.65 -10.92 6.83
C LEU A 297 9.98 -12.15 6.18
N TYR A 298 10.75 -13.22 5.98
CA TYR A 298 10.31 -14.44 5.31
C TYR A 298 10.66 -15.64 6.17
N ASP A 299 9.77 -16.64 6.17
CA ASP A 299 9.95 -17.91 6.86
C ASP A 299 10.07 -19.04 5.84
N SER A 300 11.05 -19.92 6.04
CA SER A 300 11.40 -21.02 5.14
C SER A 300 10.38 -22.15 5.11
#